data_AF-A0A1Q6L901-F1
#
_entry.id   AF-A0A1Q6L901-F1
#
_cell.length_a   1.000
_cell.length_b   1.000
_cell.length_c   1.000
_cell.angle_alpha   90.00
_cell.angle_beta   90.00
_cell.angle_gamma   90.00
#
_symmetry.space_group_name_H-M   'P 1'
#
loop_
_entity.id
_entity.type
_entity.pdbx_description
1 polymer ?
#
loop_
_entity_poly.entity_id
_entity_poly.type
_entity_poly.pdbx_seq_one_letter_code
_entity_poly.pdbx_strand_id
1 'polypeptide(L)'
;MMLNMDNQLSKENDCIENIIKEEKLIEGTIFINKANIYNCFNKLILKNYNSKNDLEKEEIIIDKINKRIIKEDILNKSKRFKNGNNKQDIVALDILECKIKNKKYFSESRRLWFEEIIDRGDLYTNVIYVFLIVKELNAVKQEQYKFLGLYKLIDYDKKNNLRLWEKQNFQNNIVPLNDDEIIKVIKNIENGRIIK
;
A
#
# COMPACT_ATOMS: atom_id res chain seq x y z
N MET A 1 -26.79 3.95 -20.46
CA MET A 1 -26.26 2.59 -20.72
C MET A 1 -25.78 2.04 -19.39
N MET A 2 -26.51 1.09 -18.78
CA MET A 2 -26.03 0.37 -17.59
C MET A 2 -24.92 -0.59 -18.05
N LEU A 3 -23.68 -0.35 -17.62
CA LEU A 3 -22.65 -1.40 -17.69
C LEU A 3 -23.12 -2.53 -16.77
N ASN A 4 -23.39 -3.70 -17.35
CA ASN A 4 -23.77 -4.90 -16.58
C ASN A 4 -22.67 -5.18 -15.54
N MET A 5 -23.01 -5.10 -14.25
CA MET A 5 -22.09 -5.37 -13.15
C MET A 5 -21.43 -6.75 -13.27
N ASP A 6 -22.16 -7.74 -13.77
CA ASP A 6 -21.63 -9.10 -13.99
C ASP A 6 -20.46 -9.13 -14.98
N ASN A 7 -20.51 -8.29 -16.02
CA ASN A 7 -19.42 -8.14 -16.99
C ASN A 7 -18.21 -7.40 -16.39
N GLN A 8 -18.43 -6.53 -15.40
CA GLN A 8 -17.33 -5.84 -14.72
C GLN A 8 -16.64 -6.76 -13.70
N LEU A 9 -17.41 -7.55 -12.95
CA LEU A 9 -16.90 -8.56 -12.00
C LEU A 9 -16.09 -9.66 -12.70
N SER A 10 -16.58 -10.17 -13.85
CA SER A 10 -15.83 -11.17 -14.64
C SER A 10 -14.49 -10.62 -15.12
N LYS A 11 -14.46 -9.37 -15.63
CA LYS A 11 -13.23 -8.72 -16.09
C LYS A 11 -12.26 -8.43 -14.95
N GLU A 12 -12.76 -8.11 -13.77
CA GLU A 12 -11.93 -7.91 -12.58
C GLU A 12 -11.27 -9.23 -12.17
N ASN A 13 -12.01 -10.34 -12.15
CA ASN A 13 -11.48 -11.66 -11.80
C ASN A 13 -10.36 -12.09 -12.76
N ASP A 14 -10.56 -11.95 -14.08
CA ASP A 14 -9.53 -12.25 -15.08
C ASP A 14 -8.28 -11.37 -14.87
N CYS A 15 -8.47 -10.09 -14.50
CA CYS A 15 -7.37 -9.18 -14.21
C CYS A 15 -6.60 -9.61 -12.95
N ILE A 16 -7.29 -10.00 -11.89
CA ILE A 16 -6.68 -10.47 -10.62
C ILE A 16 -5.89 -11.75 -10.85
N GLU A 17 -6.45 -12.71 -11.59
CA GLU A 17 -5.73 -13.95 -11.92
C GLU A 17 -4.43 -13.67 -12.66
N ASN A 18 -4.46 -12.74 -13.62
CA ASN A 18 -3.25 -12.30 -14.31
C ASN A 18 -2.26 -11.59 -13.37
N ILE A 19 -2.71 -10.72 -12.46
CA ILE A 19 -1.85 -10.07 -11.46
C ILE A 19 -1.18 -11.10 -10.54
N ILE A 20 -1.92 -12.09 -10.05
CA ILE A 20 -1.41 -13.15 -9.17
C ILE A 20 -0.41 -14.05 -9.91
N LYS A 21 -0.69 -14.35 -11.18
CA LYS A 21 0.16 -15.17 -12.03
C LYS A 21 1.47 -14.45 -12.38
N GLU A 22 1.39 -13.21 -12.85
CA GLU A 22 2.53 -12.41 -13.29
C GLU A 22 3.27 -11.73 -12.13
N GLU A 23 2.68 -11.74 -10.93
CA GLU A 23 3.21 -11.11 -9.71
C GLU A 23 3.52 -9.62 -9.91
N LYS A 24 2.67 -8.94 -10.68
CA LYS A 24 2.87 -7.54 -11.09
C LYS A 24 1.57 -6.77 -10.99
N LEU A 25 1.61 -5.66 -10.27
CA LEU A 25 0.49 -4.75 -10.14
C LEU A 25 0.81 -3.43 -10.83
N ILE A 26 -0.11 -2.94 -11.64
CA ILE A 26 0.06 -1.71 -12.40
C ILE A 26 -0.62 -0.56 -11.65
N GLU A 27 0.06 0.58 -11.52
CA GLU A 27 -0.58 1.79 -11.02
C GLU A 27 -1.83 2.14 -11.83
N GLY A 28 -2.91 2.50 -11.14
CA GLY A 28 -4.18 2.82 -11.74
C GLY A 28 -5.09 1.61 -11.95
N THR A 29 -4.65 0.39 -11.62
CA THR A 29 -5.57 -0.76 -11.50
C THR A 29 -6.72 -0.41 -10.56
N ILE A 30 -7.94 -0.66 -11.04
CA ILE A 30 -9.20 -0.42 -10.32
C ILE A 30 -9.75 -1.76 -9.84
N PHE A 31 -10.14 -1.80 -8.57
CA PHE A 31 -10.82 -2.91 -7.93
C PHE A 31 -12.21 -2.47 -7.50
N ILE A 32 -13.20 -3.33 -7.69
CA ILE A 32 -14.57 -3.09 -7.23
C ILE A 32 -14.73 -3.67 -5.82
N ASN A 33 -14.03 -4.77 -5.53
CA ASN A 33 -14.09 -5.43 -4.24
C ASN A 33 -12.78 -5.26 -3.45
N LYS A 34 -12.89 -4.81 -2.19
CA LYS A 34 -11.75 -4.69 -1.27
C LYS A 34 -11.04 -6.04 -1.04
N ALA A 35 -11.76 -7.17 -1.09
CA ALA A 35 -11.16 -8.50 -0.95
C ALA A 35 -10.16 -8.82 -2.09
N ASN A 36 -10.45 -8.33 -3.30
CA ASN A 36 -9.63 -8.59 -4.48
C ASN A 36 -8.26 -7.92 -4.40
N ILE A 37 -8.20 -6.75 -3.75
CA ILE A 37 -6.95 -6.09 -3.42
C ILE A 37 -6.06 -7.06 -2.63
N TYR A 38 -6.56 -7.59 -1.51
CA TYR A 38 -5.77 -8.49 -0.66
C TYR A 38 -5.39 -9.77 -1.39
N ASN A 39 -6.27 -10.28 -2.26
CA ASN A 39 -5.98 -11.47 -3.06
C ASN A 39 -4.84 -11.26 -4.05
N CYS A 40 -4.60 -10.03 -4.57
CA CYS A 40 -3.39 -9.75 -5.34
C CYS A 40 -2.11 -9.98 -4.54
N PHE A 41 -2.14 -9.75 -3.21
CA PHE A 41 -1.00 -9.95 -2.31
C PHE A 41 -1.00 -11.35 -1.66
N ASN A 42 -1.89 -12.27 -2.07
CA ASN A 42 -2.11 -13.56 -1.39
C ASN A 42 -0.83 -14.39 -1.17
N LYS A 43 0.11 -14.36 -2.12
CA LYS A 43 1.41 -15.05 -2.04
C LYS A 43 2.33 -14.48 -0.97
N LEU A 44 2.25 -13.18 -0.69
CA LEU A 44 3.03 -12.52 0.35
C LEU A 44 2.43 -12.75 1.73
N ILE A 45 1.10 -12.85 1.79
CA ILE A 45 0.33 -12.97 3.04
C ILE A 45 -0.02 -14.43 3.39
N LEU A 46 0.23 -15.36 2.48
CA LEU A 46 -0.02 -16.81 2.55
C LEU A 46 -1.48 -17.18 2.88
N LYS A 47 -2.42 -16.30 2.51
CA LYS A 47 -3.86 -16.46 2.80
C LYS A 47 -4.70 -15.87 1.66
N ASN A 48 -5.77 -16.57 1.31
CA ASN A 48 -6.81 -16.04 0.42
C ASN A 48 -7.91 -15.38 1.26
N TYR A 49 -8.34 -14.21 0.84
CA TYR A 49 -9.38 -13.43 1.51
C TYR A 49 -10.71 -13.58 0.79
N ASN A 50 -11.78 -13.78 1.57
CA ASN A 50 -13.16 -13.74 1.09
C ASN A 50 -13.88 -12.56 1.74
N SER A 51 -14.91 -12.02 1.08
CA SER A 51 -15.65 -10.83 1.53
C SER A 51 -16.47 -11.03 2.82
N LYS A 52 -16.57 -12.27 3.32
CA LYS A 52 -17.38 -12.63 4.50
C LYS A 52 -16.59 -12.66 5.80
N ASN A 53 -15.26 -12.83 5.74
CA ASN A 53 -14.42 -12.90 6.92
C ASN A 53 -13.72 -11.54 7.15
N ASP A 54 -14.38 -10.74 7.99
CA ASP A 54 -13.83 -9.68 8.84
C ASP A 54 -12.91 -8.64 8.18
N LEU A 55 -13.55 -7.54 7.79
CA LEU A 55 -12.98 -6.19 7.69
C LEU A 55 -12.32 -5.69 8.99
N GLU A 56 -12.50 -6.38 10.13
CA GLU A 56 -12.00 -5.96 11.45
C GLU A 56 -10.48 -6.11 11.63
N LYS A 57 -9.76 -6.65 10.63
CA LYS A 57 -8.30 -6.71 10.62
C LYS A 57 -7.72 -5.78 9.56
N GLU A 58 -7.88 -4.46 9.76
CA GLU A 58 -7.06 -3.42 9.14
C GLU A 58 -5.59 -3.46 9.64
N GLU A 59 -5.06 -4.66 9.81
CA GLU A 59 -3.67 -4.88 10.19
C GLU A 59 -2.82 -4.88 8.93
N ILE A 60 -1.58 -4.45 9.09
CA ILE A 60 -0.59 -4.33 8.04
C ILE A 60 -0.19 -5.74 7.56
N ILE A 61 -0.71 -6.18 6.41
CA ILE A 61 -0.52 -7.57 5.96
C ILE A 61 0.58 -7.67 4.88
N ILE A 62 1.86 -7.57 5.28
CA ILE A 62 3.03 -7.92 4.43
C ILE A 62 4.18 -8.53 5.28
N ASP A 63 3.86 -9.59 6.05
CA ASP A 63 4.75 -10.20 7.04
C ASP A 63 6.06 -10.77 6.46
N LYS A 64 6.00 -11.43 5.28
CA LYS A 64 7.19 -12.04 4.67
C LYS A 64 8.27 -11.00 4.34
N ILE A 65 7.85 -9.85 3.83
CA ILE A 65 8.75 -8.74 3.47
C ILE A 65 9.30 -8.10 4.73
N ASN A 66 8.46 -7.85 5.74
CA ASN A 66 8.88 -7.31 7.04
C ASN A 66 10.00 -8.16 7.66
N LYS A 67 9.78 -9.48 7.75
CA LYS A 67 10.77 -10.44 8.26
C LYS A 67 12.10 -10.37 7.51
N ARG A 68 12.04 -10.25 6.19
CA ARG A 68 13.24 -10.24 5.35
C ARG A 68 14.01 -8.92 5.45
N ILE A 69 13.33 -7.77 5.53
CA ILE A 69 13.96 -6.47 5.78
C ILE A 69 14.73 -6.48 7.10
N ILE A 70 14.11 -7.02 8.16
CA ILE A 70 14.74 -7.12 9.49
C ILE A 70 15.96 -8.06 9.44
N LYS A 71 15.79 -9.24 8.84
CA LYS A 71 16.86 -10.26 8.75
C LYS A 71 18.07 -9.76 7.96
N GLU A 72 17.84 -8.99 6.90
CA GLU A 72 18.90 -8.52 6.00
C GLU A 72 19.47 -7.13 6.36
N ASP A 73 19.04 -6.52 7.47
CA ASP A 73 19.44 -5.17 7.94
C ASP A 73 19.43 -4.11 6.81
N ILE A 74 18.36 -4.13 5.99
CA ILE A 74 18.29 -3.33 4.74
C ILE A 74 18.14 -1.82 5.03
N LEU A 75 17.41 -1.48 6.08
CA LEU A 75 17.10 -0.10 6.41
C LEU A 75 18.36 0.58 6.93
N ASN A 76 18.75 1.67 6.27
CA ASN A 76 19.81 2.52 6.83
C ASN A 76 19.37 2.98 8.22
N LYS A 77 20.24 2.81 9.23
CA LYS A 77 20.05 3.30 10.61
C LYS A 77 20.07 4.83 10.64
N SER A 78 19.15 5.49 9.93
CA SER A 78 18.97 6.92 10.01
C SER A 78 18.51 7.22 11.43
N LYS A 79 19.22 8.13 12.11
CA LYS A 79 19.01 8.46 13.53
C LYS A 79 17.59 8.98 13.85
N ARG A 80 16.73 9.20 12.84
CA ARG A 80 15.40 9.81 12.99
C ARG A 80 14.29 8.85 13.41
N PHE A 81 14.43 7.54 13.17
CA PHE A 81 13.38 6.55 13.47
C PHE A 81 13.73 5.64 14.65
N LYS A 82 14.59 6.12 15.56
CA LYS A 82 14.86 5.45 16.84
C LYS A 82 13.67 5.65 17.77
N ASN A 83 12.67 4.78 17.69
CA ASN A 83 11.88 4.36 18.85
C ASN A 83 11.26 3.01 18.53
N GLY A 84 11.70 1.99 19.26
CA GLY A 84 11.18 0.64 19.15
C GLY A 84 9.79 0.56 19.74
N ASN A 85 8.85 0.05 18.95
CA ASN A 85 7.61 -0.54 19.44
C ASN A 85 7.55 -2.01 18.97
N ASN A 86 6.83 -2.85 19.71
CA ASN A 86 6.83 -4.32 19.59
C ASN A 86 6.09 -4.87 18.35
N LYS A 87 5.60 -4.01 17.44
CA LYS A 87 5.01 -4.41 16.16
C LYS A 87 6.03 -4.18 15.04
N GLN A 88 6.44 -5.26 14.38
CA GLN A 88 7.51 -5.34 13.38
C GLN A 88 7.06 -4.90 11.97
N ASP A 89 6.08 -4.01 11.88
CA ASP A 89 5.45 -3.65 10.60
C ASP A 89 6.22 -2.53 9.92
N ILE A 90 7.04 -2.89 8.92
CA ILE A 90 7.87 -1.98 8.13
C ILE A 90 7.19 -1.60 6.81
N VAL A 91 6.53 -2.57 6.18
CA VAL A 91 5.82 -2.45 4.92
C VAL A 91 4.35 -2.71 5.16
N ALA A 92 3.49 -1.82 4.66
CA ALA A 92 2.06 -1.87 4.83
C ALA A 92 1.29 -1.82 3.51
N LEU A 93 0.03 -2.27 3.58
CA LEU A 93 -1.00 -2.03 2.58
C LEU A 93 -2.00 -1.05 3.21
N ASP A 94 -2.11 0.16 2.69
CA ASP A 94 -2.99 1.19 3.24
C ASP A 94 -4.08 1.57 2.25
N ILE A 95 -5.30 1.74 2.76
CA ILE A 95 -6.48 2.14 1.99
C ILE A 95 -6.97 3.48 2.55
N LEU A 96 -6.82 4.51 1.75
CA LEU A 96 -7.28 5.85 2.07
C LEU A 96 -8.77 5.98 1.77
N GLU A 97 -9.57 6.16 2.81
CA GLU A 97 -10.95 6.62 2.65
C GLU A 97 -10.97 8.15 2.52
N CYS A 98 -11.36 8.65 1.34
CA CYS A 98 -11.60 10.09 1.14
C CYS A 98 -12.94 10.49 1.77
N LYS A 99 -13.02 10.46 3.11
CA LYS A 99 -14.17 11.02 3.84
C LYS A 99 -13.91 12.50 4.07
N ILE A 100 -14.71 13.34 3.40
CA ILE A 100 -14.69 14.82 3.47
C ILE A 100 -14.71 15.38 4.92
N LYS A 101 -15.04 14.56 5.94
CA LYS A 101 -15.05 14.93 7.36
C LYS A 101 -13.86 14.47 8.20
N ASN A 102 -13.02 13.54 7.73
CA ASN A 102 -11.81 13.13 8.45
C ASN A 102 -10.59 13.62 7.69
N LYS A 103 -9.84 14.51 8.35
CA LYS A 103 -8.71 15.28 7.83
C LYS A 103 -7.50 14.41 7.48
N LYS A 104 -7.58 13.60 6.42
CA LYS A 104 -6.40 13.17 5.67
C LYS A 104 -6.18 14.20 4.57
N TYR A 105 -5.33 15.20 4.84
CA TYR A 105 -5.10 16.30 3.92
C TYR A 105 -4.33 15.83 2.68
N PHE A 106 -5.04 15.77 1.57
CA PHE A 106 -4.49 15.51 0.26
C PHE A 106 -3.95 16.83 -0.33
N SER A 107 -2.64 17.08 -0.26
CA SER A 107 -2.01 18.09 -1.11
C SER A 107 -1.36 17.38 -2.29
N GLU A 108 -2.12 17.27 -3.36
CA GLU A 108 -1.77 16.53 -4.56
C GLU A 108 -0.68 17.26 -5.36
N SER A 109 0.57 17.10 -4.96
CA SER A 109 1.58 16.84 -5.99
C SER A 109 1.62 15.32 -6.10
N ARG A 110 1.43 14.71 -7.29
CA ARG A 110 1.32 13.25 -7.52
C ARG A 110 2.51 12.39 -7.00
N ARG A 111 3.46 13.01 -6.32
CA ARG A 111 4.66 12.44 -5.73
C ARG A 111 4.70 12.51 -4.21
N LEU A 112 4.01 13.45 -3.57
CA LEU A 112 4.06 13.62 -2.11
C LEU A 112 2.67 13.43 -1.51
N TRP A 113 2.60 12.63 -0.45
CA TRP A 113 1.39 12.37 0.31
C TRP A 113 1.60 12.77 1.78
N PHE A 114 0.65 13.53 2.31
CA PHE A 114 0.63 13.98 3.70
C PHE A 114 -0.44 13.21 4.48
N GLU A 115 -0.04 12.65 5.60
CA GLU A 115 -0.92 11.87 6.47
C GLU A 115 -0.95 12.53 7.86
N GLU A 116 -2.11 13.04 8.26
CA GLU A 116 -2.35 13.46 9.65
C GLU A 116 -2.76 12.23 10.48
N ILE A 117 -2.02 11.97 11.55
CA ILE A 117 -2.31 10.88 12.49
C ILE A 117 -3.24 11.44 13.57
N ILE A 118 -4.52 11.04 13.48
CA ILE A 118 -5.59 11.56 14.35
C ILE A 118 -5.58 10.87 15.72
N ASP A 119 -5.09 9.63 15.80
CA ASP A 119 -5.08 8.85 17.04
C ASP A 119 -3.74 8.92 17.76
N ARG A 120 -3.75 9.37 19.02
CA ARG A 120 -2.55 9.50 19.89
C ARG A 120 -2.07 8.18 20.48
N GLY A 121 -2.62 7.04 20.04
CA GLY A 121 -2.11 5.72 20.39
C GLY A 121 -0.79 5.45 19.67
N ASP A 122 0.03 4.55 20.22
CA ASP A 122 1.37 4.16 19.75
C ASP A 122 1.44 3.50 18.34
N LEU A 123 0.56 3.90 17.42
CA LEU A 123 0.35 3.31 16.11
C LEU A 123 1.41 3.78 15.08
N TYR A 124 2.16 2.77 14.62
CA TYR A 124 2.82 2.71 13.31
C TYR A 124 4.08 3.57 13.09
N THR A 125 4.85 3.92 14.11
CA THR A 125 6.13 4.63 13.91
C THR A 125 7.19 3.82 13.13
N ASN A 126 6.95 2.52 12.90
CA ASN A 126 7.87 1.63 12.19
C ASN A 126 7.55 1.47 10.69
N VAL A 127 6.40 1.95 10.21
CA VAL A 127 6.03 1.80 8.79
C VAL A 127 6.84 2.77 7.96
N ILE A 128 7.64 2.23 7.05
CA ILE A 128 8.52 2.98 6.15
C ILE A 128 8.01 2.89 4.72
N TYR A 129 7.34 1.81 4.35
CA TYR A 129 6.81 1.63 2.99
C TYR A 129 5.32 1.31 3.01
N VAL A 130 4.59 1.86 2.05
CA VAL A 130 3.15 1.67 1.92
C VAL A 130 2.78 1.41 0.47
N PHE A 131 2.10 0.29 0.22
CA PHE A 131 1.30 0.11 -0.99
C PHE A 131 0.01 0.91 -0.80
N LEU A 132 -0.14 1.99 -1.56
CA LEU A 132 -1.20 2.96 -1.34
C LEU A 132 -2.37 2.72 -2.29
N ILE A 133 -3.57 2.70 -1.72
CA ILE A 133 -4.83 2.57 -2.45
C ILE A 133 -5.77 3.66 -2.01
N VAL A 134 -6.48 4.28 -2.94
CA VAL A 134 -7.53 5.25 -2.63
C VAL A 134 -8.90 4.63 -2.88
N LYS A 135 -9.81 4.83 -1.93
CA LYS A 135 -11.22 4.56 -2.09
C LYS A 135 -11.89 5.79 -2.71
N GLU A 136 -12.52 5.61 -3.86
CA GLU A 136 -13.22 6.66 -4.60
C GLU A 136 -14.60 6.18 -5.09
N LEU A 137 -15.45 7.11 -5.52
CA LEU A 137 -16.73 6.79 -6.14
C LEU A 137 -16.58 6.87 -7.66
N ASN A 138 -17.08 5.85 -8.37
CA ASN A 138 -17.13 5.87 -9.82
C ASN A 138 -18.24 6.82 -10.34
N ALA A 139 -18.36 6.94 -11.68
CA ALA A 139 -19.34 7.80 -12.33
C ALA A 139 -20.82 7.51 -11.96
N VAL A 140 -21.12 6.29 -11.50
CA VAL A 140 -22.46 5.86 -11.07
C VAL A 140 -22.60 5.79 -9.55
N LYS A 141 -21.69 6.44 -8.80
CA LYS A 141 -21.66 6.51 -7.32
C LYS A 141 -21.48 5.16 -6.62
N GLN A 142 -20.89 4.17 -7.29
CA GLN A 142 -20.46 2.94 -6.64
C GLN A 142 -19.02 3.09 -6.14
N GLU A 143 -18.73 2.44 -5.01
CA GLU A 143 -17.38 2.42 -4.45
C GLU A 143 -16.44 1.64 -5.38
N GLN A 144 -15.25 2.19 -5.58
CA GLN A 144 -14.14 1.52 -6.23
C GLN A 144 -12.83 1.88 -5.52
N TYR A 145 -11.80 1.09 -5.76
CA TYR A 145 -10.50 1.22 -5.13
C TYR A 145 -9.44 1.30 -6.22
N LYS A 146 -8.60 2.32 -6.18
CA LYS A 146 -7.56 2.54 -7.18
C LYS A 146 -6.19 2.43 -6.54
N PHE A 147 -5.35 1.57 -7.10
CA PHE A 147 -3.96 1.45 -6.68
C PHE A 147 -3.13 2.65 -7.15
N LEU A 148 -2.41 3.31 -6.24
CA LEU A 148 -1.63 4.52 -6.50
C LEU A 148 -0.11 4.28 -6.54
N GLY A 149 0.36 3.09 -6.16
CA GLY A 149 1.77 2.72 -6.18
C GLY A 149 2.38 2.46 -4.80
N LEU A 150 3.70 2.32 -4.78
CA LEU A 150 4.49 2.19 -3.55
C LEU A 150 5.02 3.55 -3.10
N TYR A 151 4.86 3.85 -1.82
CA TYR A 151 5.31 5.08 -1.17
C TYR A 151 6.33 4.76 -0.09
N LYS A 152 7.27 5.66 0.12
CA LYS A 152 8.27 5.61 1.19
C LYS A 152 8.07 6.79 2.14
N LEU A 153 8.14 6.55 3.44
CA LEU A 153 8.18 7.60 4.46
C LEU A 153 9.49 8.37 4.33
N ILE A 154 9.40 9.68 4.10
CA ILE A 154 10.59 10.55 4.00
C ILE A 154 10.73 11.49 5.21
N ASP A 155 9.63 11.86 5.86
CA ASP A 155 9.69 12.65 7.10
C ASP A 155 8.51 12.39 8.03
N TYR A 156 8.72 12.69 9.32
CA TYR A 156 7.67 12.62 10.34
C TYR A 156 7.78 13.82 11.29
N ASP A 157 6.81 14.73 11.18
CA ASP A 157 6.66 15.85 12.10
C ASP A 157 5.86 15.40 13.33
N LYS A 158 6.60 15.05 14.38
CA LYS A 158 6.05 14.68 15.69
C LYS A 158 5.19 15.76 16.32
N LYS A 159 5.47 17.05 16.07
CA LYS A 159 4.76 18.16 16.71
C LYS A 159 3.33 18.27 16.16
N ASN A 160 3.18 18.04 14.87
CA ASN A 160 1.92 18.15 14.15
C ASN A 160 1.30 16.79 13.81
N ASN A 161 1.88 15.69 14.28
CA ASN A 161 1.47 14.32 13.97
C ASN A 161 1.32 14.07 12.46
N LEU A 162 2.26 14.57 11.67
CA LEU A 162 2.18 14.54 10.22
C LEU A 162 3.28 13.64 9.64
N ARG A 163 2.90 12.63 8.84
CA ARG A 163 3.84 11.87 8.03
C ARG A 163 3.86 12.40 6.60
N LEU A 164 5.07 12.47 6.05
CA LEU A 164 5.32 12.83 4.67
C LEU A 164 5.85 11.61 3.91
N TRP A 165 5.13 11.25 2.88
CA TRP A 165 5.37 10.07 2.06
C TRP A 165 5.72 10.48 0.64
N GLU A 166 6.72 9.82 0.05
CA GLU A 166 7.15 10.03 -1.33
C GLU A 166 6.86 8.80 -2.17
N LYS A 167 6.20 9.01 -3.31
CA LYS A 167 5.93 7.98 -4.30
C LYS A 167 7.23 7.52 -4.96
N GLN A 168 7.41 6.21 -4.99
CA GLN A 168 8.55 5.57 -5.65
C GLN A 168 8.22 5.35 -7.13
N ASN A 169 9.14 5.73 -8.01
CA ASN A 169 8.94 5.61 -9.47
C ASN A 169 9.36 4.21 -9.93
N PHE A 170 8.51 3.58 -10.73
CA PHE A 170 8.77 2.28 -11.34
C PHE A 170 8.65 2.38 -12.86
N GLN A 171 9.42 1.57 -13.58
CA GLN A 171 9.26 1.45 -15.02
C GLN A 171 7.86 0.95 -15.36
N ASN A 172 7.23 1.60 -16.34
CA ASN A 172 5.86 1.31 -16.78
C ASN A 172 4.81 1.38 -15.65
N ASN A 173 5.12 2.04 -14.53
CA ASN A 173 4.31 2.07 -13.32
C ASN A 173 3.95 0.68 -12.76
N ILE A 174 4.82 -0.31 -12.99
CA ILE A 174 4.63 -1.69 -12.52
C ILE A 174 5.32 -1.85 -11.17
N VAL A 175 4.55 -2.26 -10.17
CA VAL A 175 5.06 -2.62 -8.84
C VAL A 175 5.10 -4.14 -8.74
N PRO A 176 6.26 -4.75 -8.42
CA PRO A 176 6.34 -6.18 -8.23
C PRO A 176 5.59 -6.61 -6.97
N LEU A 177 5.00 -7.79 -7.02
CA LEU A 177 4.34 -8.48 -5.91
C LEU A 177 5.12 -9.73 -5.45
N ASN A 178 6.26 -10.00 -6.07
CA ASN A 178 7.20 -11.02 -5.63
C ASN A 178 8.11 -10.48 -4.52
N ASP A 179 8.25 -11.24 -3.44
CA ASP A 179 9.15 -10.96 -2.32
C ASP A 179 10.58 -10.61 -2.77
N ASP A 180 11.20 -11.40 -3.65
CA ASP A 180 12.58 -11.17 -4.11
C ASP A 180 12.76 -9.84 -4.84
N GLU A 181 11.81 -9.51 -5.71
CA GLU A 181 11.85 -8.27 -6.48
C GLU A 181 11.56 -7.06 -5.59
N ILE A 182 10.59 -7.16 -4.67
CA ILE A 182 10.28 -6.08 -3.73
C ILE A 182 11.50 -5.79 -2.84
N ILE A 183 12.17 -6.82 -2.33
CA ILE A 183 13.37 -6.64 -1.50
C ILE A 183 14.50 -5.99 -2.29
N LYS A 184 14.70 -6.37 -3.56
CA LYS A 184 15.67 -5.73 -4.44
C LYS A 184 15.32 -4.26 -4.68
N VAL A 185 14.05 -3.95 -4.89
CA VAL A 185 13.53 -2.58 -5.04
C VAL A 185 13.82 -1.76 -3.78
N ILE A 186 13.43 -2.25 -2.60
CA ILE A 186 13.66 -1.58 -1.32
C ILE A 186 15.16 -1.32 -1.09
N LYS A 187 16.01 -2.31 -1.33
CA LYS A 187 17.48 -2.13 -1.28
C LYS A 187 17.97 -1.05 -2.23
N ASN A 188 17.43 -0.98 -3.45
CA ASN A 188 17.84 0.06 -4.40
C ASN A 188 17.42 1.45 -3.92
N ILE A 189 16.19 1.59 -3.41
CA ILE A 189 15.69 2.85 -2.83
C ILE A 189 16.58 3.29 -1.66
N GLU A 190 16.89 2.40 -0.72
CA GLU A 190 17.72 2.73 0.46
C GLU A 190 19.16 3.08 0.10
N ASN A 191 19.69 2.51 -0.99
CA ASN A 191 21.02 2.83 -1.50
C ASN A 191 21.06 4.07 -2.42
N GLY A 192 19.94 4.80 -2.55
CA GLY A 192 19.86 5.99 -3.42
C GLY A 192 19.99 5.68 -4.91
N ARG A 193 19.72 4.43 -5.32
CA ARG A 193 19.78 4.01 -6.73
C ARG A 193 18.41 4.16 -7.37
N ILE A 194 18.41 4.62 -8.63
CA ILE A 194 17.20 4.68 -9.46
C ILE A 194 16.68 3.25 -9.67
N ILE A 195 15.42 3.02 -9.34
CA ILE A 195 14.70 1.79 -9.70
C ILE A 195 14.51 1.84 -11.22
N LYS A 196 15.27 1.00 -11.93
CA LYS A 196 15.12 0.80 -13.38
C LYS A 196 14.20 -0.37 -13.63
#